data_AF-A0A4R2PFD2-F1
#
_entry.id   AF-A0A4R2PFD2-F1
#
_cell.length_a   1.000
_cell.length_b   1.000
_cell.length_c   1.000
_cell.angle_alpha   90.00
_cell.angle_beta   90.00
_cell.angle_gamma   90.00
#
_symmetry.space_group_name_H-M   'P 1'
#
loop_
_entity.id
_entity.type
_entity.pdbx_description
1 polymer ?
#
loop_
_entity_poly.entity_id
_entity_poly.type
_entity_poly.pdbx_seq_one_letter_code
_entity_poly.pdbx_strand_id
1 'polypeptide(L)' 'MPPHATRRACVAGHFGEFLQGRLGPDGPVVLVTLPCPALAVRAV' A
#
# COMPACT_ATOMS: atom_id res chain seq x y z
N MET A 1 -35.74 -8.86 2.23
CA MET A 1 -34.29 -8.86 1.92
C MET A 1 -33.64 -7.91 2.91
N PRO A 2 -32.73 -8.36 3.79
CA PRO A 2 -32.07 -7.44 4.71
C PRO A 2 -31.26 -6.42 3.88
N PRO A 3 -31.16 -5.16 4.30
CA PRO A 3 -30.33 -4.18 3.61
C PRO A 3 -28.89 -4.72 3.57
N HIS A 4 -28.27 -4.73 2.39
CA HIS A 4 -26.84 -5.01 2.29
C HIS A 4 -26.12 -3.93 3.09
N ALA A 5 -25.50 -4.33 4.20
CA ALA A 5 -24.62 -3.43 4.94
C ALA A 5 -23.54 -2.93 3.97
N THR A 6 -23.53 -1.63 3.69
CA THR A 6 -22.54 -1.03 2.80
C THR A 6 -21.15 -1.31 3.35
N ARG A 7 -20.36 -2.08 2.61
CA ARG A 7 -18.99 -2.39 3.01
C ARG A 7 -18.11 -1.17 2.72
N ARG A 8 -17.57 -0.60 3.78
CA ARG A 8 -16.58 0.48 3.70
C ARG A 8 -15.18 -0.10 3.69
N ALA A 9 -14.30 0.49 2.89
CA ALA A 9 -12.88 0.13 2.86
C ALA A 9 -12.00 1.38 2.69
N CYS A 10 -10.81 1.34 3.27
CA CYS A 10 -9.79 2.38 3.12
C CYS A 10 -8.44 1.69 2.92
N VAL A 11 -7.73 2.04 1.85
CA VAL A 11 -6.41 1.49 1.54
C VAL A 11 -5.44 2.66 1.43
N ALA A 12 -4.36 2.61 2.22
CA ALA A 12 -3.29 3.60 2.14
C ALA A 12 -2.57 3.47 0.79
N GLY A 13 -2.23 4.61 0.22
CA GLY A 13 -1.30 4.73 -0.87
C GLY A 13 0.12 4.49 -0.39
N HIS A 14 1.07 4.75 -1.28
CA HIS A 14 2.48 4.44 -1.07
C HIS A 14 3.30 5.72 -1.28
N PHE A 15 4.26 5.97 -0.39
CA PHE A 15 5.19 7.10 -0.46
C PHE A 15 6.63 6.61 -0.34
N GLY A 16 7.51 7.20 -1.12
CA GLY A 16 8.94 6.90 -1.15
C GLY A 16 9.50 7.09 -2.55
N GLU A 17 10.73 7.61 -2.62
CA GLU A 17 11.54 7.52 -3.83
C GLU A 17 11.78 6.04 -4.16
N PHE A 18 12.02 5.71 -5.42
CA PHE A 18 12.25 4.34 -5.88
C PHE A 18 13.59 3.83 -5.31
N LEU A 19 13.57 3.35 -4.07
CA LEU A 19 14.71 2.72 -3.41
C LEU A 19 14.82 1.29 -3.91
N GLN A 20 15.47 1.15 -5.07
CA GLN A 20 15.84 -0.13 -5.64
C GLN A 20 17.21 -0.55 -5.13
N GLY A 21 17.29 -1.74 -4.57
CA GLY A 21 18.54 -2.31 -4.07
C GLY A 21 18.42 -3.81 -3.87
N ARG A 22 19.50 -4.47 -3.48
CA ARG A 22 19.46 -5.88 -3.10
C ARG A 22 19.11 -6.04 -1.62
N LEU A 23 18.30 -7.06 -1.31
CA LEU A 23 18.05 -7.46 0.08
C LEU A 23 19.26 -8.21 0.65
N GLY A 24 20.30 -7.47 1.00
CA GLY A 24 21.60 -8.00 1.40
C GLY A 24 22.62 -8.13 0.24
N PRO A 25 23.85 -8.58 0.53
CA PRO A 25 24.95 -8.59 -0.46
C PRO A 25 24.71 -9.48 -1.67
N ASP A 26 24.01 -10.61 -1.55
CA ASP A 26 23.69 -11.50 -2.68
C ASP A 26 22.18 -11.73 -2.82
N GLY A 27 21.38 -10.86 -2.20
CA GLY A 27 19.92 -10.99 -2.18
C GLY A 27 19.23 -10.54 -3.46
N PRO A 28 17.94 -10.83 -3.60
CA PRO A 28 17.15 -10.38 -4.75
C PRO A 28 17.08 -8.85 -4.78
N VAL A 29 16.94 -8.30 -6.00
CA VAL A 29 16.59 -6.88 -6.17
C VAL A 29 15.16 -6.70 -5.68
N VAL A 30 14.97 -5.75 -4.77
CA VAL A 30 13.67 -5.42 -4.16
C VAL A 30 13.34 -3.96 -4.37
N LEU A 31 12.05 -3.69 -4.47
CA LEU A 31 11.49 -2.35 -4.38
C LEU A 31 10.93 -2.15 -2.97
N VAL A 32 11.46 -1.18 -2.24
CA VAL A 32 10.94 -0.81 -0.93
C VAL A 32 10.00 0.37 -1.08
N THR A 33 8.83 0.27 -0.46
CA THR A 33 7.85 1.35 -0.42
C THR A 33 7.23 1.45 0.97
N LEU A 34 6.85 2.65 1.40
CA LEU A 34 6.25 2.90 2.70
C LEU A 34 4.77 3.27 2.55
N PRO A 35 3.88 2.76 3.43
CA PRO A 35 2.50 3.21 3.46
C PRO A 35 2.42 4.73 3.70
N CYS A 36 1.61 5.42 2.91
CA CYS A 36 1.32 6.84 3.06
C CYS A 36 -0.14 7.03 3.47
N PRO A 37 -0.47 7.11 4.77
CA PRO A 37 -1.86 7.23 5.20
C PRO A 37 -2.50 8.57 4.79
N ALA A 38 -1.69 9.59 4.47
CA ALA A 38 -2.16 10.87 3.96
C ALA A 38 -2.76 10.78 2.53
N LEU A 39 -2.26 9.84 1.71
CA LEU A 39 -2.77 9.54 0.37
C LEU A 39 -3.51 8.20 0.44
N ALA A 40 -4.84 8.16 0.31
CA ALA A 40 -5.58 6.91 0.44
C ALA A 40 -6.78 6.82 -0.51
N VAL A 41 -7.10 5.60 -0.95
CA VAL A 41 -8.33 5.29 -1.68
C VAL A 41 -9.40 4.87 -0.67
N ARG A 42 -10.62 5.41 -0.83
CA ARG A 42 -11.77 5.11 0.04
C ARG A 42 -12.95 4.61 -0.79
N ALA A 43 -13.50 3.47 -0.38
CA ALA A 43 -14.81 3.00 -0.81
C ALA A 43 -15.83 3.40 0.26
N VAL A 44 -16.72 4.34 -0.10
CA VAL A 44 -17.69 4.98 0.80
C VAL A 44 -19.13 4.62 0.49
#